data_AF-Q7NH45-F1
#
_entry.id   AF-Q7NH45-F1
#
_cell.length_a   1.000
_cell.length_b   1.000
_cell.length_c   1.000
_cell.angle_alpha   90.00
_cell.angle_beta   90.00
_cell.angle_gamma   90.00
#
_symmetry.space_group_name_H-M   'P 1'
#
loop_
_entity.id
_entity.type
_entity.pdbx_description
1 polymer ?
#
loop_
_entity_poly.entity_id
_entity_poly.type
_entity_poly.pdbx_seq_one_letter_code
_entity_poly.pdbx_strand_id
1 'polypeptide(L)'
;MAMVEAYCFGAGHLHMRSIVIHLADTTREAVRTQLSEIAEYTSGDEWRYPHRSSAPVLYIQFYDDYEREVEPGEMNSLASELDQMPSVSIIAHVSGRVPGGAEVRWFTESVLGTFRGLAQDEYSPHYWTVAEIRSQAIAHGHPFFDYEGWHENTPAV
;
A
#
# COMPACT_ATOMS: atom_id res chain seq x y z
N MET A 1 -28.41 -6.04 13.74
CA MET A 1 -27.39 -4.98 13.83
C MET A 1 -26.07 -5.70 14.10
N ALA A 2 -25.39 -6.11 13.04
CA ALA A 2 -24.20 -6.93 13.15
C ALA A 2 -23.00 -6.04 13.49
N MET A 3 -22.35 -6.33 14.62
CA MET A 3 -21.00 -5.85 14.90
C MET A 3 -20.08 -6.46 13.85
N VAL A 4 -19.38 -5.61 13.10
CA VAL A 4 -18.22 -6.02 12.32
C VAL A 4 -17.14 -6.37 13.33
N GLU A 5 -16.82 -7.65 13.47
CA GLU A 5 -15.67 -8.10 14.26
C GLU A 5 -14.41 -7.61 13.55
N ALA A 6 -13.84 -6.53 14.07
CA ALA A 6 -12.47 -6.15 13.75
C ALA A 6 -11.56 -7.33 14.11
N TYR A 7 -10.85 -7.85 13.12
CA TYR A 7 -9.84 -8.88 13.30
C TYR A 7 -8.71 -8.33 14.18
N CYS A 8 -8.83 -8.54 15.49
CA CYS A 8 -7.74 -8.37 16.45
C CYS A 8 -6.73 -9.50 16.25
N PHE A 9 -5.68 -9.29 15.45
CA PHE A 9 -4.50 -10.13 15.46
C PHE A 9 -3.54 -9.67 16.56
N GLY A 10 -3.33 -10.53 17.55
CA GLY A 10 -2.53 -10.28 18.75
C GLY A 10 -1.05 -10.05 18.49
N ALA A 11 -0.44 -9.33 19.43
CA ALA A 11 0.99 -9.05 19.50
C ALA A 11 1.84 -10.34 19.50
N GLY A 12 2.82 -10.41 18.59
CA GLY A 12 3.83 -11.48 18.64
C GLY A 12 4.47 -11.94 17.33
N HIS A 13 4.39 -11.19 16.24
CA HIS A 13 5.21 -11.44 15.04
C HIS A 13 5.63 -10.10 14.45
N LEU A 14 6.83 -10.00 13.89
CA LEU A 14 7.22 -8.90 12.99
C LEU A 14 6.23 -8.91 11.81
N HIS A 15 5.08 -8.25 11.96
CA HIS A 15 4.07 -8.13 10.91
C HIS A 15 4.76 -7.39 9.77
N MET A 16 4.82 -8.05 8.62
CA MET A 16 5.39 -7.44 7.43
C MET A 16 4.38 -6.41 6.95
N ARG A 17 4.66 -5.15 7.28
CA ARG A 17 3.79 -4.02 6.97
C ARG A 17 3.69 -3.86 5.47
N SER A 18 2.50 -3.61 4.95
CA SER A 18 2.28 -3.52 3.50
C SER A 18 1.49 -2.28 3.15
N ILE A 19 1.67 -1.84 1.91
CA ILE A 19 0.74 -0.94 1.24
C ILE A 19 0.31 -1.57 -0.08
N VAL A 20 -0.92 -1.28 -0.48
CA VAL A 20 -1.44 -1.63 -1.80
C VAL A 20 -1.68 -0.35 -2.59
N ILE A 21 -1.36 -0.35 -3.87
CA ILE A 21 -1.65 0.76 -4.78
C ILE A 21 -2.52 0.21 -5.92
N HIS A 22 -3.71 0.77 -6.05
CA HIS A 22 -4.70 0.43 -7.05
C HIS A 22 -4.69 1.49 -8.16
N LEU A 23 -4.48 1.05 -9.40
CA LEU A 23 -4.26 1.92 -10.54
C LEU A 23 -5.38 1.75 -11.57
N ALA A 24 -5.87 2.87 -12.09
CA ALA A 24 -6.87 2.95 -13.15
C ALA A 24 -6.23 3.36 -14.48
N ASP A 25 -6.90 3.05 -15.59
CA ASP A 25 -6.55 3.52 -16.94
C ASP A 25 -5.10 3.21 -17.37
N THR A 26 -4.52 2.10 -16.87
CA THR A 26 -3.13 1.70 -17.12
C THR A 26 -3.00 0.21 -17.42
N THR A 27 -1.81 -0.22 -17.85
CA THR A 27 -1.50 -1.61 -18.17
C THR A 27 -0.38 -2.14 -17.30
N ARG A 28 -0.34 -3.47 -17.12
CA ARG A 28 0.75 -4.16 -16.39
C ARG A 28 2.13 -3.83 -16.98
N GLU A 29 2.23 -3.68 -18.30
CA GLU A 29 3.49 -3.33 -18.97
C GLU A 29 3.95 -1.89 -18.69
N ALA A 30 3.02 -0.94 -18.69
CA ALA A 30 3.33 0.45 -18.32
C ALA A 30 3.81 0.54 -16.87
N VAL A 31 3.10 -0.15 -15.95
CA VAL A 31 3.49 -0.21 -14.53
C VAL A 31 4.84 -0.91 -14.36
N ARG A 32 5.08 -2.02 -15.05
CA ARG A 32 6.38 -2.72 -15.05
C ARG A 32 7.53 -1.80 -15.46
N THR A 33 7.32 -1.02 -16.51
CA THR A 33 8.30 -0.06 -17.02
C THR A 33 8.62 0.97 -15.93
N GLN A 34 7.59 1.61 -15.36
CA GLN A 34 7.76 2.57 -14.26
C GLN A 34 8.48 1.96 -13.06
N LEU A 35 8.09 0.77 -12.60
CA LEU A 35 8.71 0.10 -11.46
C LEU A 35 10.19 -0.17 -11.71
N SER A 36 10.55 -0.51 -12.95
CA SER A 36 11.94 -0.78 -13.34
C SER A 36 12.79 0.50 -13.44
N GLU A 37 12.18 1.68 -13.53
CA GLU A 37 12.87 2.96 -13.46
C GLU A 37 13.17 3.38 -12.02
N ILE A 38 12.27 3.07 -11.08
CA ILE A 38 12.35 3.55 -9.69
C ILE A 38 12.87 2.50 -8.69
N ALA A 39 12.88 1.21 -9.05
CA ALA A 39 13.28 0.10 -8.19
C ALA A 39 14.14 -0.92 -8.95
N GLU A 40 14.87 -1.76 -8.22
CA GLU A 40 15.67 -2.84 -8.79
C GLU A 40 14.80 -4.05 -9.14
N TYR A 41 14.65 -4.32 -10.43
CA TYR A 41 14.07 -5.58 -10.90
C TYR A 41 14.92 -6.77 -10.45
N THR A 42 14.29 -7.79 -9.88
CA THR A 42 14.98 -9.01 -9.46
C THR A 42 14.70 -10.19 -10.39
N SER A 43 13.44 -10.61 -10.45
CA SER A 43 13.01 -11.76 -11.25
C SER A 43 11.50 -11.80 -11.36
N GLY A 44 10.98 -12.26 -12.51
CA GLY A 44 9.55 -12.39 -12.72
C GLY A 44 8.85 -11.04 -12.66
N ASP A 45 8.08 -10.83 -11.59
CA ASP A 45 7.26 -9.64 -11.34
C ASP A 45 7.60 -9.01 -9.98
N GLU A 46 8.87 -9.11 -9.58
CA GLU A 46 9.38 -8.60 -8.31
C GLU A 46 10.41 -7.47 -8.50
N TRP A 47 10.28 -6.44 -7.64
CA TRP A 47 11.21 -5.34 -7.51
C TRP A 47 11.60 -5.10 -6.07
N ARG A 48 12.76 -4.48 -5.87
CA ARG A 48 13.31 -4.11 -4.57
C ARG A 48 13.74 -2.66 -4.54
N TYR A 49 13.45 -1.98 -3.44
CA TYR A 49 13.87 -0.60 -3.22
C TYR A 49 14.54 -0.47 -1.85
N PRO A 50 15.62 0.31 -1.69
CA PRO A 50 16.33 1.09 -2.72
C PRO A 50 17.12 0.24 -3.71
N HIS A 51 17.39 0.80 -4.89
CA HIS A 51 18.16 0.15 -5.95
C HIS A 51 19.58 -0.21 -5.47
N ARG A 52 20.04 -1.44 -5.76
CA ARG A 52 21.37 -1.98 -5.41
C ARG A 52 21.69 -1.97 -3.91
N SER A 53 20.66 -1.99 -3.07
CA SER A 53 20.84 -2.16 -1.62
C SER A 53 20.95 -3.64 -1.27
N SER A 54 21.96 -4.01 -0.47
CA SER A 54 22.04 -5.34 0.16
C SER A 54 21.00 -5.53 1.29
N ALA A 55 20.36 -4.43 1.73
CA ALA A 55 19.27 -4.42 2.68
C ALA A 55 18.08 -3.63 2.10
N PRO A 56 17.27 -4.25 1.22
CA PRO A 56 16.06 -3.63 0.69
C PRO A 56 15.08 -3.29 1.81
N VAL A 57 14.42 -2.14 1.63
CA VAL A 57 13.36 -1.65 2.50
C VAL A 57 12.01 -2.11 1.97
N LEU A 58 11.78 -2.04 0.66
CA LEU A 58 10.53 -2.46 0.01
C LEU A 58 10.77 -3.66 -0.89
N TYR A 59 9.79 -4.57 -0.88
CA TYR A 59 9.64 -5.68 -1.80
C TYR A 59 8.31 -5.51 -2.52
N ILE A 60 8.37 -5.28 -3.82
CA ILE A 60 7.25 -4.79 -4.62
C ILE A 60 6.89 -5.84 -5.65
N GLN A 61 5.60 -6.09 -5.84
CA GLN A 61 5.09 -7.01 -6.85
C GLN A 61 3.69 -6.61 -7.32
N PHE A 62 3.24 -7.18 -8.43
CA PHE A 62 1.82 -7.12 -8.79
C PHE A 62 0.98 -7.90 -7.78
N TYR A 63 -0.22 -7.42 -7.52
CA TYR A 63 -1.14 -8.02 -6.58
C TYR A 63 -2.43 -8.43 -7.29
N ASP A 64 -2.40 -9.66 -7.82
CA ASP A 64 -3.47 -10.22 -8.65
C ASP A 64 -4.62 -10.84 -7.81
N ASP A 65 -4.38 -11.11 -6.53
CA ASP A 65 -5.34 -11.78 -5.65
C ASP A 65 -6.25 -10.83 -4.86
N TYR A 66 -6.06 -9.50 -4.96
CA TYR A 66 -6.86 -8.51 -4.20
C TYR A 66 -8.37 -8.74 -4.33
N GLU A 67 -8.88 -8.94 -5.55
CA GLU A 67 -10.31 -9.16 -5.80
C GLU A 67 -10.89 -10.40 -5.12
N ARG A 68 -10.03 -11.37 -4.77
CA ARG A 68 -10.43 -12.63 -4.10
C ARG A 68 -10.35 -12.54 -2.59
N GLU A 69 -9.55 -11.61 -2.08
CA GLU A 69 -9.22 -11.50 -0.66
C GLU A 69 -10.06 -10.44 0.06
N VAL A 70 -10.56 -9.44 -0.65
CA VAL A 70 -11.38 -8.37 -0.06
C VAL A 70 -12.87 -8.66 -0.08
N GLU A 71 -13.59 -8.07 0.87
CA GLU A 71 -15.04 -8.17 0.88
C GLU A 71 -15.66 -7.38 -0.28
N PRO A 72 -16.83 -7.81 -0.81
CA PRO A 72 -17.50 -7.08 -1.89
C PRO A 72 -17.79 -5.61 -1.56
N GLY A 73 -18.01 -5.28 -0.28
CA GLY A 73 -18.23 -3.89 0.17
C GLY A 73 -17.00 -3.01 0.02
N GLU A 74 -15.82 -3.55 0.31
CA GLU A 74 -14.54 -2.85 0.15
C GLU A 74 -14.23 -2.63 -1.33
N MET A 75 -14.43 -3.67 -2.15
CA MET A 75 -14.27 -3.56 -3.60
C MET A 75 -15.17 -2.49 -4.22
N ASN A 76 -16.44 -2.44 -3.82
CA ASN A 76 -17.38 -1.42 -4.30
C ASN A 76 -16.96 0.00 -3.87
N SER A 77 -16.38 0.13 -2.67
CA SER A 77 -15.88 1.42 -2.16
C SER A 77 -14.68 1.89 -2.97
N LEU A 78 -13.70 1.01 -3.22
CA LEU A 78 -12.55 1.29 -4.10
C LEU A 78 -13.02 1.69 -5.50
N ALA A 79 -13.93 0.92 -6.10
CA ALA A 79 -14.42 1.18 -7.44
C ALA A 79 -15.18 2.51 -7.52
N SER A 80 -15.91 2.88 -6.47
CA SER A 80 -16.58 4.17 -6.37
C SER A 80 -15.58 5.33 -6.31
N GLU A 81 -14.52 5.21 -5.50
CA GLU A 81 -13.48 6.25 -5.38
C GLU A 81 -12.64 6.38 -6.68
N LEU A 82 -12.42 5.27 -7.38
CA LEU A 82 -11.74 5.26 -8.69
C LEU A 82 -12.66 5.53 -9.87
N ASP A 83 -13.98 5.65 -9.69
CA ASP A 83 -14.99 5.71 -10.77
C ASP A 83 -14.92 4.53 -11.77
N GLN A 84 -14.25 3.44 -11.39
CA GLN A 84 -14.09 2.19 -12.14
C GLN A 84 -13.37 1.14 -11.30
N MET A 85 -13.37 -0.11 -11.76
CA MET A 85 -12.51 -1.15 -11.20
C MET A 85 -11.03 -0.85 -11.48
N PRO A 86 -10.11 -1.16 -10.55
CA PRO A 86 -8.68 -1.02 -10.81
C PRO A 86 -8.26 -1.91 -11.99
N SER A 87 -7.45 -1.36 -12.90
CA SER A 87 -6.87 -2.11 -14.02
C SER A 87 -5.63 -2.90 -13.60
N VAL A 88 -4.88 -2.38 -12.63
CA VAL A 88 -3.66 -3.00 -12.07
C VAL A 88 -3.58 -2.69 -10.59
N SER A 89 -3.26 -3.68 -9.77
CA SER A 89 -2.91 -3.47 -8.36
C SER A 89 -1.48 -3.92 -8.12
N ILE A 90 -0.75 -3.19 -7.27
CA ILE A 90 0.59 -3.55 -6.82
C ILE A 90 0.63 -3.52 -5.29
N ILE A 91 1.45 -4.39 -4.70
CA ILE A 91 1.69 -4.44 -3.26
C ILE A 91 3.16 -4.19 -2.98
N ALA A 92 3.46 -3.40 -1.95
CA ALA A 92 4.80 -3.19 -1.45
C ALA A 92 4.88 -3.60 0.02
N HIS A 93 5.65 -4.65 0.27
CA HIS A 93 5.96 -5.11 1.62
C HIS A 93 7.17 -4.38 2.17
N VAL A 94 7.07 -3.92 3.41
CA VAL A 94 8.11 -3.18 4.12
C VAL A 94 8.88 -4.14 5.02
N SER A 95 10.19 -4.14 4.85
CA SER A 95 11.12 -4.86 5.71
C SER A 95 10.91 -4.46 7.18
N GLY A 96 10.56 -5.42 8.04
CA GLY A 96 10.42 -5.20 9.49
C GLY A 96 11.74 -4.89 10.22
N ARG A 97 12.86 -4.79 9.50
CA ARG A 97 14.20 -4.52 10.05
C ARG A 97 14.54 -3.04 10.13
N VAL A 98 13.77 -2.19 9.44
CA VAL A 98 14.08 -0.76 9.25
C VAL A 98 12.80 0.09 9.26
N PRO A 99 12.86 1.37 9.70
CA PRO A 99 11.67 2.22 9.84
C PRO A 99 10.80 2.40 8.58
N GLY A 100 11.35 2.41 7.36
CA GLY A 100 10.64 2.19 6.08
C GLY A 100 9.61 3.22 5.61
N GLY A 101 9.13 4.12 6.48
CA GLY A 101 8.06 5.07 6.15
C GLY A 101 8.45 6.11 5.09
N ALA A 102 9.71 6.55 5.07
CA ALA A 102 10.19 7.49 4.06
C ALA A 102 10.19 6.86 2.66
N GLU A 103 10.62 5.60 2.56
CA GLU A 103 10.64 4.83 1.32
C GLU A 103 9.23 4.52 0.83
N VAL A 104 8.32 4.12 1.73
CA VAL A 104 6.90 3.92 1.41
C VAL A 104 6.32 5.20 0.81
N ARG A 105 6.48 6.33 1.48
CA ARG A 105 5.94 7.61 1.01
C ARG A 105 6.50 7.99 -0.36
N TRP A 106 7.82 7.95 -0.52
CA TRP A 106 8.46 8.27 -1.80
C TRP A 106 7.99 7.34 -2.93
N PHE A 107 7.91 6.04 -2.66
CA PHE A 107 7.46 5.05 -3.64
C PHE A 107 6.02 5.31 -4.07
N THR A 108 5.10 5.48 -3.12
CA THR A 108 3.68 5.74 -3.41
C THR A 108 3.49 7.04 -4.16
N GLU A 109 4.17 8.11 -3.74
CA GLU A 109 4.12 9.40 -4.45
C GLU A 109 4.68 9.32 -5.87
N SER A 110 5.68 8.46 -6.10
CA SER A 110 6.27 8.25 -7.42
C SER A 110 5.33 7.49 -8.35
N VAL A 111 4.69 6.42 -7.86
CA VAL A 111 3.73 5.64 -8.64
C VAL A 111 2.47 6.45 -8.93
N LEU A 112 1.84 7.04 -7.90
CA LEU A 112 0.62 7.84 -8.06
C LEU A 112 0.86 9.22 -8.68
N GLY A 113 2.13 9.65 -8.76
CA GLY A 113 2.52 10.82 -9.54
C GLY A 113 2.50 10.55 -11.05
N THR A 114 2.64 9.30 -11.45
CA THR A 114 2.66 8.86 -12.86
C THR A 114 1.31 8.29 -13.31
N PHE A 115 0.65 7.53 -12.45
CA PHE A 115 -0.61 6.86 -12.76
C PHE A 115 -1.76 7.40 -11.92
N ARG A 116 -2.97 7.40 -12.51
CA ARG A 116 -4.19 7.63 -11.75
C ARG A 116 -4.45 6.42 -10.86
N GLY A 117 -4.66 6.65 -9.57
CA GLY A 117 -4.86 5.57 -8.61
C GLY A 117 -5.00 6.05 -7.18
N LEU A 118 -5.12 5.08 -6.27
CA LEU A 118 -5.24 5.27 -4.84
C LEU A 118 -4.31 4.30 -4.11
N ALA A 119 -3.82 4.70 -2.94
CA ALA A 119 -3.09 3.82 -2.05
C ALA A 119 -3.95 3.40 -0.85
N GLN A 120 -3.69 2.21 -0.33
CA GLN A 120 -4.28 1.69 0.89
C GLN A 120 -3.14 1.23 1.81
N ASP A 121 -3.18 1.61 3.08
CA ASP A 121 -2.30 1.09 4.11
C ASP A 121 -3.05 0.11 5.05
N GLU A 122 -2.30 -0.60 5.89
CA GLU A 122 -2.86 -1.56 6.84
C GLU A 122 -3.49 -0.91 8.09
N TYR A 123 -3.38 0.40 8.24
CA TYR A 123 -3.75 1.11 9.48
C TYR A 123 -5.07 1.84 9.37
N SER A 124 -5.56 2.07 8.15
CA SER A 124 -6.79 2.78 7.89
C SER A 124 -7.58 2.16 6.73
N PRO A 125 -8.93 2.20 6.77
CA PRO A 125 -9.75 1.85 5.61
C PRO A 125 -9.77 2.97 4.54
N HIS A 126 -8.98 4.04 4.73
CA HIS A 126 -8.98 5.20 3.85
C HIS A 126 -8.17 4.93 2.59
N TYR A 127 -8.73 5.29 1.43
CA TYR A 127 -8.00 5.28 0.17
C TYR A 127 -7.33 6.62 -0.06
N TRP A 128 -6.01 6.62 -0.07
CA TRP A 128 -5.17 7.80 -0.12
C TRP A 128 -4.86 8.23 -1.54
N THR A 129 -5.16 9.49 -1.86
CA THR A 129 -4.72 10.14 -3.09
C THR A 129 -3.27 10.64 -2.97
N VAL A 130 -2.59 10.82 -4.10
CA VAL A 130 -1.25 11.45 -4.11
C VAL A 130 -1.27 12.87 -3.51
N ALA A 131 -2.36 13.61 -3.66
CA ALA A 131 -2.50 14.95 -3.10
C ALA A 131 -2.53 14.92 -1.57
N GLU A 132 -3.31 14.00 -0.99
CA GLU A 132 -3.38 13.80 0.45
C GLU A 132 -2.03 13.38 1.03
N ILE A 133 -1.36 12.40 0.41
CA ILE A 133 -0.04 11.92 0.84
C ILE A 133 0.99 13.06 0.82
N ARG A 134 1.03 13.85 -0.25
CA ARG A 134 1.95 15.00 -0.37
C ARG A 134 1.66 16.08 0.68
N SER A 135 0.37 16.34 0.94
CA SER A 135 -0.07 17.32 1.93
C SER A 135 0.03 16.84 3.38
N GLN A 136 0.36 15.57 3.61
CA GLN A 136 0.32 14.91 4.92
C GLN A 136 -1.07 15.05 5.57
N ALA A 137 -2.11 14.80 4.77
CA ALA A 137 -3.47 14.81 5.26
C ALA A 137 -3.67 13.78 6.39
N ILE A 138 -4.64 14.05 7.25
CA ILE A 138 -5.03 13.16 8.34
C ILE A 138 -6.42 12.63 8.03
N ALA A 139 -6.53 11.30 7.92
CA ALA A 139 -7.80 10.59 7.75
C ALA A 139 -8.03 9.72 8.99
N HIS A 140 -9.22 9.79 9.58
CA HIS A 140 -9.56 9.03 10.80
C HIS A 140 -8.56 9.20 11.97
N GLY A 141 -7.88 10.34 12.06
CA GLY A 141 -6.90 10.63 13.11
C GLY A 141 -5.48 10.16 12.81
N HIS A 142 -5.24 9.53 11.65
CA HIS A 142 -3.93 9.00 11.26
C HIS A 142 -3.46 9.60 9.93
N PRO A 143 -2.15 9.92 9.79
CA PRO A 143 -1.56 10.14 8.48
C PRO A 143 -1.38 8.82 7.71
N PHE A 144 -1.09 8.93 6.41
CA PHE A 144 -0.73 7.78 5.58
C PHE A 144 0.48 7.02 6.18
N PHE A 145 0.34 5.71 6.33
CA PHE A 145 1.34 4.78 6.84
C PHE A 145 1.80 5.08 8.29
N ASP A 146 0.86 5.43 9.18
CA ASP A 146 1.09 5.74 10.59
C ASP A 146 1.27 4.51 11.50
N TYR A 147 2.39 3.82 11.35
CA TYR A 147 2.69 2.65 12.16
C TYR A 147 2.85 2.96 13.66
N GLU A 148 3.49 4.08 13.99
CA GLU A 148 3.76 4.46 15.39
C GLU A 148 2.47 4.84 16.11
N GLY A 149 1.63 5.69 15.50
CA GLY A 149 0.34 6.07 16.07
C GLY A 149 -0.65 4.91 16.15
N TRP A 150 -0.58 3.92 15.25
CA TRP A 150 -1.36 2.69 15.37
C TRP A 150 -0.93 1.85 16.58
N HIS A 151 0.37 1.69 16.82
CA HIS A 151 0.88 0.96 17.98
C HIS A 151 0.59 1.63 19.32
N GLU A 152 0.63 2.97 19.38
CA GLU A 152 0.35 3.72 20.62
C GLU A 152 -1.13 3.68 21.03
N ASN A 153 -2.05 3.56 20.06
CA ASN A 153 -3.49 3.55 20.29
C ASN A 153 -4.11 2.14 20.33
N THR A 154 -3.32 1.09 20.08
CA THR A 154 -3.77 -0.29 20.26
C THR A 154 -3.56 -0.67 21.72
N PRO A 155 -4.62 -0.83 22.55
CA PRO A 155 -4.44 -1.25 23.93
C PRO A 155 -3.73 -2.60 23.93
N ALA A 156 -2.68 -2.72 24.75
CA ALA A 156 -2.09 -4.02 25.06
C ALA A 156 -3.21 -4.92 25.62
N VAL A 157 -3.58 -5.94 24.85
CA VAL A 157 -4.44 -7.04 25.29
C VAL A 157 -3.72 -7.91 26.32
#